data_AF-A0A924N867-F1
#
_entry.id   AF-A0A924N867-F1
#
_cell.length_a   1.000
_cell.length_b   1.000
_cell.length_c   1.000
_cell.angle_alpha   90.00
_cell.angle_beta   90.00
_cell.angle_gamma   90.00
#
_symmetry.space_group_name_H-M   'P 1'
#
loop_
_entity.id
_entity.type
_entity.pdbx_description
1 polymer ?
#
loop_
_entity_poly.entity_id
_entity_poly.type
_entity_poly.pdbx_seq_one_letter_code
_entity_poly.pdbx_strand_id
1 'polypeptide(L)'
;YLSRTSGGYGNELGLGSYLLTQGLATKIFIPPAVPSKDTVMVPGAGWIDLGRTKTLWDSVFTAPKSLSKRSDWIDRPSVGIPYLYVATGLMLSEVLQATGDTAKAARVMGQARDIAKGVKLNDLLGQLEMAAPQPAQNPLLGPPSDTQLKTTVPAKRP
;
A
#
# COMPACT_ATOMS: atom_id res chain seq x y z
N TYR A 1 -13.92 6.85 0.88
CA TYR A 1 -12.51 6.43 0.93
C TYR A 1 -12.38 5.33 1.97
N LEU A 2 -11.49 4.35 1.73
CA LEU A 2 -11.12 3.30 2.68
C LEU A 2 -9.62 3.47 3.00
N SER A 3 -9.25 3.33 4.27
CA SER A 3 -7.82 3.39 4.64
C SER A 3 -7.11 2.12 4.19
N ARG A 4 -5.89 2.23 3.65
CA ARG A 4 -5.05 1.05 3.36
C ARG A 4 -4.49 0.39 4.63
N THR A 5 -4.60 1.05 5.79
CA THR A 5 -4.33 0.43 7.10
C THR A 5 -5.50 -0.42 7.61
N SER A 6 -6.66 -0.35 6.98
CA SER A 6 -7.79 -1.25 7.27
C SER A 6 -7.61 -2.62 6.60
N GLY A 7 -6.44 -2.92 6.05
CA GLY A 7 -6.16 -4.19 5.39
C GLY A 7 -6.97 -4.38 4.10
N GLY A 8 -7.36 -5.63 3.85
CA GLY A 8 -8.01 -6.08 2.62
C GLY A 8 -9.53 -5.88 2.57
N TYR A 9 -10.15 -5.18 3.53
CA TYR A 9 -11.62 -5.16 3.66
C TYR A 9 -12.38 -4.76 2.40
N GLY A 10 -11.86 -3.84 1.59
CA GLY A 10 -12.51 -3.50 0.33
C GLY A 10 -12.59 -4.70 -0.64
N ASN A 11 -11.59 -5.57 -0.64
CA ASN A 11 -11.61 -6.82 -1.41
C ASN A 11 -12.58 -7.83 -0.78
N GLU A 12 -12.61 -7.94 0.55
CA GLU A 12 -13.52 -8.85 1.28
C GLU A 12 -15.00 -8.48 1.06
N LEU A 13 -15.29 -7.19 0.87
CA LEU A 13 -16.61 -6.68 0.49
C LEU A 13 -16.93 -6.86 -1.01
N GLY A 14 -16.08 -7.52 -1.78
CA GLY A 14 -16.26 -7.74 -3.22
C GLY A 14 -16.03 -6.50 -4.08
N LEU A 15 -15.44 -5.43 -3.52
CA LEU A 15 -15.23 -4.17 -4.23
C LEU A 15 -13.88 -4.09 -4.92
N GLY A 16 -13.03 -5.12 -4.87
CA GLY A 16 -11.62 -5.07 -5.30
C GLY A 16 -11.40 -4.44 -6.69
N SER A 17 -12.18 -4.85 -7.69
CA SER A 17 -12.12 -4.31 -9.05
C SER A 17 -12.55 -2.84 -9.15
N TYR A 18 -13.24 -2.32 -8.14
CA TYR A 18 -13.80 -0.97 -8.03
C TYR A 18 -13.04 -0.09 -7.02
N LEU A 19 -11.83 -0.48 -6.62
CA LEU A 19 -10.97 0.32 -5.75
C LEU A 19 -9.83 0.97 -6.54
N LEU A 20 -9.73 2.29 -6.41
CA LEU A 20 -8.65 3.10 -6.96
C LEU A 20 -7.72 3.56 -5.84
N THR A 21 -6.46 3.13 -5.88
CA THR A 21 -5.44 3.57 -4.92
C THR A 21 -5.03 5.02 -5.18
N GLN A 22 -5.08 5.84 -4.14
CA GLN A 22 -4.65 7.24 -4.11
C GLN A 22 -3.73 7.46 -2.90
N GLY A 23 -2.43 7.21 -3.07
CA GLY A 23 -1.46 7.26 -1.97
C GLY A 23 -1.80 6.26 -0.86
N LEU A 24 -2.08 6.75 0.34
CA LEU A 24 -2.29 5.92 1.55
C LEU A 24 -3.73 5.41 1.72
N ALA A 25 -4.64 5.74 0.80
CA ALA A 25 -6.03 5.34 0.86
C ALA A 25 -6.51 4.78 -0.49
N THR A 26 -7.65 4.12 -0.48
CA THR A 26 -8.38 3.72 -1.69
C THR A 26 -9.71 4.46 -1.78
N LYS A 27 -10.11 4.77 -3.00
CA LYS A 27 -11.40 5.38 -3.33
C LYS A 27 -12.24 4.36 -4.11
N ILE A 28 -13.52 4.25 -3.79
CA ILE A 28 -14.45 3.51 -4.65
C ILE A 28 -14.64 4.31 -5.94
N PHE A 29 -14.50 3.66 -7.09
CA PHE A 29 -14.62 4.30 -8.40
C PHE A 29 -15.21 3.34 -9.43
N ILE A 30 -15.55 3.88 -10.60
CA ILE A 30 -15.97 3.09 -11.75
C ILE A 30 -14.73 2.92 -12.64
N PRO A 31 -14.22 1.69 -12.82
CA PRO A 31 -13.07 1.43 -13.67
C PRO A 31 -13.33 1.83 -15.11
N PRO A 32 -12.36 2.48 -15.79
CA PRO A 32 -12.43 2.64 -17.22
C PRO A 32 -12.31 1.27 -17.91
N ALA A 33 -12.83 1.15 -19.14
CA ALA A 33 -12.69 -0.06 -19.93
C ALA A 33 -11.22 -0.40 -20.26
N VAL A 34 -10.37 0.62 -20.36
CA VAL A 34 -8.93 0.49 -20.61
C VAL A 34 -8.14 1.39 -19.67
N PRO A 35 -6.94 0.98 -19.22
CA PRO A 35 -6.04 1.86 -18.48
C PRO A 35 -5.72 3.14 -19.25
N SER A 36 -5.55 4.24 -18.52
CA SER A 36 -5.13 5.52 -19.06
C SER A 36 -3.78 5.93 -18.46
N LYS A 37 -3.24 7.08 -18.90
CA LYS A 37 -1.99 7.62 -18.39
C LYS A 37 -2.00 7.85 -16.87
N ASP A 38 -3.12 8.30 -16.33
CA ASP A 38 -3.25 8.66 -14.91
C ASP A 38 -3.99 7.59 -14.08
N THR A 39 -4.65 6.63 -14.73
CA THR A 39 -5.33 5.51 -14.05
C THR A 39 -4.83 4.21 -14.63
N VAL A 40 -3.89 3.59 -13.92
CA VAL A 40 -3.18 2.39 -14.37
C VAL A 40 -3.65 1.17 -13.60
N MET A 41 -3.71 0.03 -14.29
CA MET A 41 -3.88 -1.28 -13.66
C MET A 41 -2.50 -1.88 -13.43
N VAL A 42 -2.15 -2.15 -12.17
CA VAL A 42 -0.90 -2.83 -11.83
C VAL A 42 -1.21 -4.27 -11.44
N PRO A 43 -0.56 -5.27 -12.08
CA PRO A 43 -0.71 -6.66 -11.71
C PRO A 43 -0.46 -6.86 -10.21
N GLY A 44 -1.41 -7.52 -9.54
CA GLY A 44 -1.40 -7.73 -8.10
C GLY A 44 -1.79 -6.49 -7.28
N ALA A 45 -1.29 -5.28 -7.56
CA ALA A 45 -1.63 -4.09 -6.77
C ALA A 45 -3.02 -3.49 -7.06
N GLY A 46 -3.63 -3.79 -8.21
CA GLY A 46 -4.95 -3.29 -8.62
C GLY A 46 -4.88 -1.92 -9.31
N TRP A 47 -5.99 -1.18 -9.30
CA TRP A 47 -6.04 0.15 -9.93
C TRP A 47 -5.34 1.21 -9.09
N ILE A 48 -4.56 2.06 -9.75
CA ILE A 48 -3.80 3.15 -9.15
C ILE A 48 -4.05 4.44 -9.91
N ASP A 49 -4.33 5.50 -9.17
CA ASP A 49 -4.34 6.87 -9.67
C ASP A 49 -2.92 7.43 -9.57
N LEU A 50 -2.17 7.37 -10.67
CA LEU A 50 -0.77 7.78 -10.73
C LEU A 50 -0.64 9.29 -10.49
N GLY A 51 -1.46 10.09 -11.17
CA GLY A 51 -1.42 11.55 -11.09
C GLY A 51 -1.71 12.06 -9.68
N ARG A 52 -2.73 11.49 -9.02
CA ARG A 52 -3.07 11.85 -7.64
C ARG A 52 -2.04 11.33 -6.65
N THR A 53 -1.60 10.09 -6.78
CA THR A 53 -0.61 9.49 -5.86
C THR A 53 0.71 10.26 -5.90
N LYS A 54 1.17 10.64 -7.10
CA LYS A 54 2.33 11.50 -7.29
C LYS A 54 2.15 12.87 -6.63
N THR A 55 1.02 13.54 -6.89
CA THR A 55 0.73 14.86 -6.30
C THR A 55 0.73 14.79 -4.77
N LEU A 56 0.08 13.77 -4.20
CA LEU A 56 0.05 13.55 -2.75
C LEU A 56 1.46 13.35 -2.18
N TRP A 57 2.27 12.50 -2.83
CA TRP A 57 3.65 12.24 -2.42
C TRP A 57 4.53 13.49 -2.48
N ASP A 58 4.43 14.25 -3.56
CA ASP A 58 5.31 15.40 -3.84
C ASP A 58 4.97 16.63 -2.98
N SER A 59 3.69 16.87 -2.71
CA SER A 59 3.22 18.17 -2.20
C SER A 59 2.45 18.13 -0.89
N VAL A 60 1.86 16.98 -0.52
CA VAL A 60 0.98 16.88 0.65
C VAL A 60 1.62 16.07 1.77
N PHE A 61 2.24 14.94 1.44
CA PHE A 61 2.84 14.06 2.43
C PHE A 61 4.15 14.65 2.96
N THR A 62 4.11 15.10 4.21
CA THR A 62 5.29 15.61 4.92
C THR A 62 6.06 14.50 5.64
N ALA A 63 5.39 13.39 5.96
CA ALA A 63 5.95 12.29 6.72
C ALA A 63 7.24 11.69 6.11
N PRO A 64 7.41 11.54 4.77
CA PRO A 64 8.68 11.11 4.20
C PRO A 64 9.90 11.90 4.72
N LYS A 65 9.75 13.22 4.88
CA LYS A 65 10.83 14.10 5.35
C LYS A 65 11.11 13.95 6.85
N SER A 66 10.09 13.67 7.65
CA SER A 66 10.25 13.51 9.10
C SER A 66 10.65 12.09 9.48
N LEU A 67 10.14 11.07 8.80
CA LEU A 67 10.42 9.66 9.07
C LEU A 67 11.85 9.29 8.65
N SER A 68 12.37 9.84 7.56
CA SER A 68 13.76 9.62 7.14
C SER A 68 14.80 10.16 8.13
N LYS A 69 14.41 11.15 8.95
CA LYS A 69 15.25 11.74 9.99
C LYS A 69 15.08 11.09 11.36
N ARG A 70 14.11 10.19 11.53
CA ARG A 70 13.94 9.48 12.80
C ARG A 70 15.11 8.52 13.01
N SER A 71 15.54 8.39 14.26
CA SER A 71 16.49 7.38 14.73
C SER A 71 15.96 6.58 15.92
N ASP A 72 14.76 6.92 16.39
CA ASP A 72 14.17 6.36 17.59
C ASP A 72 13.59 4.97 17.36
N TRP A 73 13.53 4.19 18.44
CA TRP A 73 12.90 2.87 18.42
C TRP A 73 11.39 3.03 18.21
N ILE A 74 10.89 2.64 17.03
CA ILE A 74 9.47 2.38 16.83
C ILE A 74 9.28 0.89 17.11
N ASP A 75 8.43 0.54 18.06
CA ASP A 75 8.10 -0.84 18.34
C ASP A 75 7.35 -1.44 17.14
N ARG A 76 7.58 -2.74 16.86
CA ARG A 76 7.00 -3.42 15.69
C ARG A 76 5.47 -3.24 15.54
N PRO A 77 4.66 -3.19 16.61
CA PRO A 77 3.23 -2.88 16.48
C PRO A 77 2.91 -1.49 15.91
N SER A 78 3.75 -0.48 16.17
CA SER A 78 3.48 0.92 15.78
C SER A 78 4.00 1.29 14.39
N VAL A 79 4.72 0.40 13.70
CA VAL A 79 5.33 0.71 12.38
C VAL A 79 4.32 0.64 11.22
N GLY A 80 3.03 0.41 11.46
CA GLY A 80 2.03 0.25 10.39
C GLY A 80 1.93 1.44 9.42
N ILE A 81 1.93 2.67 9.94
CA ILE A 81 1.90 3.88 9.11
C ILE A 81 3.25 4.09 8.39
N PRO A 82 4.42 4.03 9.07
CA PRO A 82 5.72 4.06 8.39
C PRO A 82 5.86 3.03 7.27
N TYR A 83 5.43 1.79 7.52
CA TYR A 83 5.40 0.74 6.51
C TYR A 83 4.58 1.15 5.29
N LEU A 84 3.40 1.72 5.50
CA LEU A 84 2.54 2.14 4.40
C LEU A 84 3.19 3.21 3.52
N TYR A 85 3.99 4.11 4.08
CA TYR A 85 4.80 5.05 3.30
C TYR A 85 5.86 4.34 2.46
N VAL A 86 6.58 3.38 3.03
CA VAL A 86 7.60 2.58 2.32
C VAL A 86 6.96 1.80 1.16
N ALA A 87 5.88 1.05 1.43
CA ALA A 87 5.17 0.28 0.42
C ALA A 87 4.56 1.16 -0.69
N THR A 88 4.07 2.35 -0.33
CA THR A 88 3.54 3.31 -1.31
C THR A 88 4.66 3.91 -2.17
N GLY A 89 5.82 4.20 -1.59
CA GLY A 89 6.99 4.67 -2.33
C GLY A 89 7.50 3.61 -3.32
N LEU A 90 7.61 2.35 -2.89
CA LEU A 90 7.98 1.24 -3.77
C LEU A 90 7.02 1.12 -4.96
N MET A 91 5.72 0.95 -4.69
CA MET A 91 4.68 0.87 -5.73
C MET A 91 4.73 2.06 -6.69
N LEU A 92 4.80 3.29 -6.15
CA LEU A 92 4.85 4.49 -6.99
C LEU A 92 6.11 4.51 -7.86
N SER A 93 7.26 4.06 -7.33
CA SER A 93 8.49 3.99 -8.12
C SER A 93 8.40 2.97 -9.25
N GLU A 94 7.82 1.79 -9.02
CA GLU A 94 7.62 0.76 -10.04
C GLU A 94 6.69 1.24 -11.15
N VAL A 95 5.58 1.90 -10.79
CA VAL A 95 4.65 2.47 -11.77
C VAL A 95 5.29 3.58 -12.58
N LEU A 96 6.05 4.48 -11.94
CA LEU A 96 6.79 5.53 -12.64
C LEU A 96 7.83 4.93 -13.59
N GLN A 97 8.53 3.87 -13.17
CA GLN A 97 9.49 3.16 -14.02
C GLN A 97 8.81 2.54 -15.23
N ALA A 98 7.69 1.83 -15.03
CA ALA A 98 6.92 1.18 -16.10
C ALA A 98 6.30 2.18 -17.09
N THR A 99 6.03 3.41 -16.64
CA THR A 99 5.50 4.50 -17.48
C THR A 99 6.59 5.39 -18.08
N GLY A 100 7.86 5.05 -17.87
CA GLY A 100 9.02 5.71 -18.49
C GLY A 100 9.59 6.91 -17.72
N ASP A 101 9.06 7.26 -16.55
CA ASP A 101 9.52 8.36 -15.71
C ASP A 101 10.63 7.89 -14.73
N THR A 102 11.72 7.37 -15.30
CA THR A 102 12.79 6.68 -14.57
C THR A 102 13.49 7.57 -13.55
N ALA A 103 13.65 8.87 -13.85
CA ALA A 103 14.24 9.83 -12.93
C ALA A 103 13.39 10.02 -11.66
N LYS A 104 12.06 10.12 -11.80
CA LYS A 104 11.18 10.22 -10.64
C LYS A 104 11.05 8.88 -9.92
N ALA A 105 11.06 7.76 -10.63
CA ALA A 105 11.09 6.43 -10.04
C ALA A 105 12.29 6.28 -9.08
N ALA A 106 13.50 6.59 -9.56
CA ALA A 106 14.71 6.53 -8.74
C ALA A 106 14.64 7.43 -7.51
N ARG A 107 14.11 8.66 -7.67
CA ARG A 107 13.93 9.60 -6.54
C ARG A 107 12.97 9.06 -5.49
N VAL A 108 11.80 8.57 -5.90
CA VAL A 108 10.78 8.03 -4.99
C VAL A 108 11.30 6.78 -4.27
N MET A 109 12.01 5.90 -4.99
CA MET A 109 12.62 4.71 -4.38
C MET A 109 13.69 5.08 -3.36
N GLY A 110 14.53 6.09 -3.65
CA GLY A 110 15.49 6.63 -2.67
C GLY A 110 14.80 7.12 -1.40
N GLN A 111 13.71 7.87 -1.53
CA GLN A 111 12.91 8.32 -0.39
C GLN A 111 12.30 7.17 0.41
N ALA A 112 11.81 6.12 -0.26
CA ALA A 112 11.28 4.92 0.42
C ALA A 112 12.38 4.22 1.23
N ARG A 113 13.59 4.10 0.68
CA ARG A 113 14.78 3.54 1.37
C ARG A 113 15.18 4.39 2.58
N ASP A 114 15.19 5.71 2.45
CA ASP A 114 15.52 6.62 3.54
C ASP A 114 14.50 6.52 4.69
N ILE A 115 13.21 6.43 4.37
CA ILE A 115 12.16 6.19 5.38
C ILE A 115 12.39 4.84 6.06
N ALA A 116 12.57 3.77 5.28
CA ALA A 116 12.80 2.44 5.83
C ALA A 116 14.00 2.42 6.79
N LYS A 117 15.09 3.09 6.43
CA LYS A 117 16.26 3.26 7.29
C LYS A 117 15.94 4.01 8.58
N GLY A 118 15.25 5.15 8.48
CA GLY A 118 14.90 5.96 9.65
C GLY A 118 13.95 5.25 10.64
N VAL A 119 13.16 4.30 10.15
CA VAL A 119 12.21 3.53 10.97
C VAL A 119 12.58 2.06 11.17
N LYS A 120 13.80 1.66 10.81
CA LYS A 120 14.34 0.30 10.94
C LYS A 120 13.49 -0.79 10.25
N LEU A 121 13.00 -0.50 9.05
CA LEU A 121 12.22 -1.41 8.19
C LEU A 121 13.02 -1.94 6.99
N ASN A 122 14.35 -1.91 7.02
CA ASN A 122 15.20 -2.28 5.88
C ASN A 122 14.98 -3.73 5.43
N ASP A 123 14.90 -4.66 6.37
CA ASP A 123 14.68 -6.08 6.08
C ASP A 123 13.32 -6.29 5.38
N LEU A 124 12.31 -5.56 5.83
CA LEU A 124 10.97 -5.60 5.25
C LEU A 124 10.93 -4.97 3.86
N LEU A 125 11.67 -3.87 3.64
CA LEU A 125 11.81 -3.30 2.29
C LEU A 125 12.50 -4.29 1.34
N GLY A 126 13.57 -4.95 1.78
CA GLY A 126 14.24 -5.98 0.97
C GLY A 126 13.30 -7.14 0.61
N GLN A 127 12.43 -7.56 1.55
CA GLN A 127 11.39 -8.55 1.26
C GLN A 127 10.38 -8.05 0.21
N LEU A 128 9.96 -6.79 0.29
CA LEU A 128 9.03 -6.20 -0.68
C LEU A 128 9.66 -6.05 -2.06
N GLU A 129 10.94 -5.70 -2.16
CA GLU A 129 11.68 -5.63 -3.44
C GLU A 129 11.84 -7.01 -4.10
N MET A 130 11.84 -8.09 -3.30
CA MET A 130 11.92 -9.47 -3.78
C MET A 130 10.54 -10.10 -4.08
N ALA A 131 9.48 -9.61 -3.45
CA ALA A 131 8.13 -10.09 -3.66
C ALA A 131 7.51 -9.45 -4.91
N ALA A 132 6.76 -10.22 -5.70
CA ALA A 132 5.94 -9.65 -6.77
C ALA A 132 4.95 -8.61 -6.18
N PRO A 133 4.52 -7.58 -6.95
CA PRO A 133 3.61 -6.56 -6.44
C PRO A 133 2.32 -7.23 -5.94
N GLN A 134 2.06 -7.19 -4.63
CA GLN A 134 0.84 -7.71 -4.04
C GLN A 134 -0.14 -6.56 -3.78
N PRO A 135 -1.46 -6.81 -3.79
CA PRO A 135 -2.42 -5.83 -3.31
C PRO A 135 -2.05 -5.59 -1.87
N ALA A 136 -1.83 -4.32 -1.53
CA ALA A 136 -1.07 -3.92 -0.34
C ALA A 136 -1.74 -4.33 0.97
N GLN A 137 -1.63 -5.61 1.31
CA GLN A 137 -1.81 -6.14 2.64
C GLN A 137 -0.50 -5.86 3.35
N ASN A 138 -0.58 -5.03 4.38
CA ASN A 138 0.53 -4.85 5.29
C ASN A 138 0.80 -6.21 5.95
N PRO A 139 1.96 -6.86 5.73
CA PRO A 139 2.26 -8.17 6.30
C PRO A 139 2.39 -8.13 7.82
N LEU A 140 2.42 -6.93 8.42
CA LEU A 140 2.42 -6.71 9.86
C LEU A 140 1.01 -6.66 10.46
N LEU A 141 -0.01 -6.45 9.63
CA LEU A 141 -1.40 -6.68 10.00
C LEU A 141 -1.68 -8.13 9.61
N GLY A 142 -1.72 -9.03 10.60
CA GLY A 142 -2.15 -10.41 10.34
C GLY A 142 -3.52 -10.45 9.65
N PRO A 143 -3.98 -11.61 9.16
CA PRO A 143 -5.35 -11.74 8.65
C PRO A 143 -6.32 -11.19 9.71
N PRO A 144 -7.39 -10.47 9.29
CA PRO A 144 -8.37 -9.94 10.24
C PRO A 144 -8.81 -11.07 11.17
N SER A 145 -8.72 -10.82 12.47
CA SER A 145 -8.90 -11.85 13.51
C SER A 145 -10.35 -12.35 13.64
N ASP A 146 -11.24 -11.93 12.75
CA ASP A 146 -12.67 -12.31 12.76
C ASP A 146 -12.92 -13.73 12.23
N THR A 147 -11.92 -14.42 11.67
CA THR A 147 -12.09 -15.79 11.14
C THR A 147 -12.08 -16.89 12.22
N GLN A 148 -12.15 -16.57 13.53
CA GLN A 148 -12.20 -17.59 14.59
C GLN A 148 -13.45 -17.59 15.47
N LEU A 149 -14.54 -16.92 15.09
CA LEU A 149 -15.84 -17.34 15.61
C LEU A 149 -16.29 -18.58 14.85
N LYS A 150 -15.84 -19.75 15.33
CA LYS A 150 -16.46 -21.04 15.00
C LYS A 150 -17.93 -20.99 15.43
N THR A 151 -18.81 -20.55 14.55
CA THR A 151 -20.25 -20.80 14.69
C THR A 151 -20.51 -22.26 14.35
N THR A 152 -20.11 -23.18 15.24
CA THR A 152 -20.76 -24.48 15.31
C THR A 152 -22.17 -24.26 15.83
N VAL A 153 -23.11 -24.04 14.90
CA VAL A 153 -24.53 -24.17 15.19
C VAL A 153 -24.81 -25.67 15.35
N PRO A 154 -25.22 -26.17 16.52
CA PRO A 154 -25.56 -27.57 16.66
C PRO A 154 -26.82 -27.86 15.83
N ALA A 155 -26.72 -28.82 14.91
CA ALA A 155 -27.85 -29.31 14.14
C ALA A 155 -28.90 -29.90 15.10
N LYS A 156 -30.13 -29.35 15.08
CA LYS A 156 -31.29 -30.00 15.69
C LYS A 156 -31.48 -31.37 15.02
N ARG A 157 -31.49 -32.44 15.83
CA ARG A 157 -31.88 -33.77 15.36
C ARG A 157 -33.42 -33.82 15.14
N PRO A 158 -33.88 -34.59 14.14
CA PRO A 158 -35.30 -34.87 13.94
C PRO A 158 -35.89 -35.72 15.06
#